data_AF-A0AAW5R4A9-F1
#
_entry.id   AF-A0AAW5R4A9-F1
#
_cell.length_a   1.000
_cell.length_b   1.000
_cell.length_c   1.000
_cell.angle_alpha   90.00
_cell.angle_beta   90.00
_cell.angle_gamma   90.00
#
_symmetry.space_group_name_H-M   'P 1'
#
loop_
_entity.id
_entity.type
_entity.pdbx_description
1 polymer ?
#
loop_
_entity_poly.entity_id
_entity_poly.type
_entity_poly.pdbx_seq_one_letter_code
_entity_poly.pdbx_strand_id
1 'polypeptide(L)'
;MIDLKPSINIWHDFKSNQIAGMWLFLGSRRSLQVVHPSITQLILWGILGGCTNSLYSWLVAGQVGDFNPQGLIGYALWPFIALIVGIFLSQRMNQARLMLVPALLWLVLDTNILLLQCLIQYLGSNGYLNFIPDSIYNGFLPPFFVALFVWQSLAVIWVFSRALNWPWWERALVFIATIATMVVWQLSVKDQPIWKVEETPPSFSEEAFYAQSNLLQQALDNIQYGDIAQSHWYFLGVAGDSYVDVFKSEVERIKEQFDTRFGTVDRSIMLINNPATRLEVPIASKTSIELALRRIGQQMNRDSDVLFLYMTSHGEKNHFELENAPLELGQVDPKWLRETLDKSGIRWRVIVISACYSGSFIPALQSPETLIITASAADKTSFGCNNEADYTYFGRAFFDLAMREQSSMKKAFEQAKQTVTQWETAQGFEPSEPQWSIGRNMELMLPQLEPYLFPTQNITTTDITKTQDDQHAATAKKSLF
;
A
#
# COMPACT_ATOMS: atom_id res chain seq x y z
N MET A 1 -33.74 38.86 23.65
CA MET A 1 -34.49 37.60 23.69
C MET A 1 -34.24 36.88 22.36
N ILE A 2 -33.99 35.57 22.35
CA ILE A 2 -33.77 34.84 21.09
C ILE A 2 -35.13 34.68 20.42
N ASP A 3 -35.33 35.30 19.25
CA ASP A 3 -36.58 35.17 18.50
C ASP A 3 -36.43 34.10 17.42
N LEU A 4 -37.05 32.94 17.64
CA LEU A 4 -36.96 31.78 16.75
C LEU A 4 -38.18 31.72 15.82
N LYS A 5 -37.91 31.82 14.52
CA LYS A 5 -38.94 31.79 13.48
C LYS A 5 -39.63 30.41 13.41
N PRO A 6 -40.94 30.37 13.14
CA PRO A 6 -41.66 29.11 12.94
C PRO A 6 -41.23 28.44 11.63
N SER A 7 -41.36 27.11 11.56
CA SER A 7 -41.22 26.34 10.33
C SER A 7 -42.18 26.86 9.26
N ILE A 8 -41.70 26.99 8.01
CA ILE A 8 -42.51 27.44 6.86
C ILE A 8 -42.83 26.26 5.94
N ASN A 9 -41.78 25.66 5.39
CA ASN A 9 -41.85 24.42 4.61
C ASN A 9 -40.49 23.73 4.62
N ILE A 10 -40.45 22.45 4.23
CA ILE A 10 -39.25 21.62 4.37
C ILE A 10 -38.03 22.17 3.62
N TRP A 11 -38.21 22.71 2.41
CA TRP A 11 -37.11 23.20 1.57
C TRP A 11 -36.60 24.57 2.00
N HIS A 12 -37.52 25.46 2.38
CA HIS A 12 -37.19 26.75 2.95
C HIS A 12 -36.38 26.57 4.23
N ASP A 13 -36.87 25.72 5.13
CA ASP A 13 -36.21 25.49 6.42
C ASP A 13 -34.85 24.80 6.22
N PHE A 14 -34.73 23.87 5.28
CA PHE A 14 -33.45 23.25 4.92
C PHE A 14 -32.41 24.29 4.50
N LYS A 15 -32.76 25.15 3.55
CA LYS A 15 -31.89 26.24 3.09
C LYS A 15 -31.56 27.21 4.22
N SER A 16 -32.54 27.55 5.05
CA SER A 16 -32.35 28.45 6.18
C SER A 16 -31.41 27.87 7.22
N ASN A 17 -31.57 26.59 7.54
CA ASN A 17 -30.74 25.87 8.50
C ASN A 17 -29.30 25.70 7.99
N GLN A 18 -29.11 25.47 6.68
CA GLN A 18 -27.79 25.52 6.03
C GLN A 18 -27.09 26.88 6.25
N ILE A 19 -27.81 27.98 6.01
CA ILE A 19 -27.28 29.35 6.21
C ILE A 19 -27.00 29.60 7.69
N ALA A 20 -27.87 29.12 8.58
CA ALA A 20 -27.68 29.22 10.02
C ALA A 20 -26.43 28.46 10.48
N GLY A 21 -26.16 27.27 9.92
CA GLY A 21 -24.93 26.51 10.11
C GLY A 21 -23.70 27.34 9.71
N MET A 22 -23.66 27.93 8.52
CA MET A 22 -22.52 28.78 8.11
C MET A 22 -22.29 29.96 9.07
N TRP A 23 -23.34 30.63 9.53
CA TRP A 23 -23.20 31.69 10.54
C TRP A 23 -22.72 31.14 11.88
N LEU A 24 -23.13 29.93 12.26
CA LEU A 24 -22.67 29.25 13.46
C LEU A 24 -21.17 28.97 13.36
N PHE A 25 -20.70 28.45 12.22
CA PHE A 25 -19.29 28.18 11.97
C PHE A 25 -18.43 29.44 12.11
N LEU A 26 -18.95 30.60 11.72
CA LEU A 26 -18.28 31.90 11.94
C LEU A 26 -18.41 32.44 13.39
N GLY A 27 -18.99 31.68 14.30
CA GLY A 27 -19.23 32.09 15.69
C GLY A 27 -20.24 33.24 15.84
N SER A 28 -21.12 33.43 14.85
CA SER A 28 -22.05 34.56 14.77
C SER A 28 -23.41 34.23 15.37
N ARG A 29 -23.95 35.19 16.15
CA ARG A 29 -25.33 35.13 16.69
C ARG A 29 -26.41 35.22 15.61
N ARG A 30 -26.05 35.58 14.36
CA ARG A 30 -26.97 35.57 13.22
C ARG A 30 -27.53 34.17 12.94
N SER A 31 -26.81 33.11 13.30
CA SER A 31 -27.31 31.73 13.20
C SER A 31 -28.66 31.54 13.89
N LEU A 32 -28.83 32.12 15.10
CA LEU A 32 -30.06 32.03 15.88
C LEU A 32 -31.22 32.85 15.31
N GLN A 33 -30.96 33.83 14.44
CA GLN A 33 -31.99 34.65 13.78
C GLN A 33 -32.50 34.00 12.48
N VAL A 34 -31.68 33.12 11.90
CA VAL A 34 -31.95 32.48 10.61
C VAL A 34 -32.47 31.06 10.81
N VAL A 35 -32.11 30.36 11.89
CA VAL A 35 -32.53 28.97 12.12
C VAL A 35 -34.06 28.80 12.17
N HIS A 36 -34.56 27.76 11.51
CA HIS A 36 -35.96 27.34 11.52
C HIS A 36 -36.04 25.91 12.07
N PRO A 37 -36.08 25.76 13.41
CA PRO A 37 -36.08 24.45 14.05
C PRO A 37 -37.43 23.75 13.88
N SER A 38 -37.41 22.51 13.39
CA SER A 38 -38.57 21.62 13.35
C SER A 38 -38.14 20.17 13.54
N ILE A 39 -39.07 19.32 13.99
CA ILE A 39 -38.80 17.88 14.15
C ILE A 39 -38.42 17.25 12.82
N THR A 40 -39.12 17.62 11.74
CA THR A 40 -38.83 17.17 10.38
C THR A 40 -37.40 17.53 9.95
N GLN A 41 -36.94 18.75 10.25
CA GLN A 41 -35.57 19.15 9.96
C GLN A 41 -34.54 18.40 10.81
N LEU A 42 -34.81 18.15 12.09
CA LEU A 42 -33.92 17.37 12.94
C LEU A 42 -33.76 15.94 12.42
N ILE A 43 -34.87 15.29 12.03
CA ILE A 43 -34.85 13.93 11.46
C ILE A 43 -34.08 13.93 10.14
N LEU A 44 -34.37 14.87 9.23
CA LEU A 44 -33.70 14.97 7.94
C LEU A 44 -32.18 15.13 8.11
N TRP A 45 -31.73 16.07 8.93
CA TRP A 45 -30.31 16.29 9.20
C TRP A 45 -29.67 15.15 10.00
N GLY A 46 -30.43 14.45 10.85
CA GLY A 46 -29.96 13.24 11.52
C GLY A 46 -29.71 12.09 10.55
N ILE A 47 -30.60 11.87 9.58
CA ILE A 47 -30.42 10.88 8.51
C ILE A 47 -29.22 11.26 7.64
N LEU A 48 -29.14 12.52 7.20
CA LEU A 48 -28.02 12.99 6.38
C LEU A 48 -26.69 12.84 7.12
N GLY A 49 -26.61 13.26 8.39
CA GLY A 49 -25.41 13.12 9.21
C GLY A 49 -25.00 11.66 9.41
N GLY A 50 -25.96 10.76 9.67
CA GLY A 50 -25.71 9.32 9.77
C GLY A 50 -25.21 8.70 8.47
N CYS A 51 -25.83 9.05 7.34
CA CYS A 51 -25.39 8.59 6.02
C CYS A 51 -23.98 9.10 5.68
N THR A 52 -23.69 10.37 5.93
CA THR A 52 -22.35 10.96 5.69
C THR A 52 -21.30 10.33 6.59
N ASN A 53 -21.59 10.07 7.87
CA ASN A 53 -20.66 9.40 8.77
C ASN A 53 -20.43 7.94 8.39
N SER A 54 -21.47 7.24 7.94
CA SER A 54 -21.32 5.89 7.37
C SER A 54 -20.42 5.90 6.14
N LEU A 55 -20.63 6.84 5.21
CA LEU A 55 -19.78 7.03 4.03
C LEU A 55 -18.32 7.31 4.42
N TYR A 56 -18.10 8.23 5.35
CA TYR A 56 -16.77 8.54 5.86
C TYR A 56 -16.08 7.30 6.45
N SER A 57 -16.78 6.57 7.33
CA SER A 57 -16.24 5.36 7.95
C SER A 57 -15.92 4.27 6.93
N TRP A 58 -16.73 4.13 5.88
CA TRP A 58 -16.48 3.18 4.79
C TRP A 58 -15.26 3.57 3.94
N LEU A 59 -15.10 4.87 3.63
CA LEU A 59 -13.92 5.39 2.92
C LEU A 59 -12.64 5.22 3.75
N VAL A 60 -12.70 5.41 5.06
CA VAL A 60 -11.57 5.17 5.98
C VAL A 60 -11.22 3.69 6.07
N ALA A 61 -12.23 2.81 6.03
CA ALA A 61 -12.04 1.36 6.01
C ALA A 61 -11.57 0.81 4.65
N GLY A 62 -11.11 1.65 3.73
CA GLY A 62 -10.62 1.19 2.41
C GLY A 62 -11.73 0.61 1.52
N GLN A 63 -12.98 1.05 1.71
CA GLN A 63 -14.16 0.54 1.00
C GLN A 63 -14.49 -0.93 1.30
N VAL A 64 -13.94 -1.48 2.38
CA VAL A 64 -14.19 -2.84 2.87
C VAL A 64 -14.70 -2.82 4.32
N GLY A 65 -15.02 -4.00 4.86
CA GLY A 65 -15.47 -4.18 6.24
C GLY A 65 -16.98 -4.39 6.38
N ASP A 66 -17.38 -4.78 7.59
CA ASP A 66 -18.76 -5.10 7.95
C ASP A 66 -19.42 -3.93 8.69
N PHE A 67 -20.72 -3.77 8.48
CA PHE A 67 -21.51 -2.75 9.17
C PHE A 67 -21.66 -3.08 10.66
N ASN A 68 -21.17 -2.19 11.51
CA ASN A 68 -21.23 -2.27 12.96
C ASN A 68 -22.29 -1.30 13.53
N PRO A 69 -23.46 -1.79 13.99
CA PRO A 69 -24.50 -0.95 14.57
C PRO A 69 -24.03 -0.12 15.77
N GLN A 70 -23.06 -0.63 16.54
CA GLN A 70 -22.52 0.08 17.69
C GLN A 70 -21.81 1.38 17.30
N GLY A 71 -21.15 1.42 16.15
CA GLY A 71 -20.51 2.63 15.65
C GLY A 71 -21.53 3.71 15.29
N LEU A 72 -22.67 3.33 14.71
CA LEU A 72 -23.74 4.27 14.39
C LEU A 72 -24.40 4.83 15.66
N ILE A 73 -24.60 3.98 16.67
CA ILE A 73 -25.06 4.41 17.99
C ILE A 73 -24.04 5.35 18.63
N GLY A 74 -22.74 5.02 18.55
CA GLY A 74 -21.64 5.83 19.02
C GLY A 74 -21.66 7.23 18.41
N TYR A 75 -21.84 7.33 17.09
CA TYR A 75 -22.03 8.60 16.39
C TYR A 75 -23.24 9.39 16.93
N ALA A 76 -24.40 8.74 17.05
CA ALA A 76 -25.65 9.38 17.45
C ALA A 76 -25.64 9.94 18.89
N LEU A 77 -24.71 9.51 19.75
CA LEU A 77 -24.56 10.04 21.11
C LEU A 77 -24.32 11.55 21.14
N TRP A 78 -23.54 12.09 20.21
CA TRP A 78 -23.20 13.51 20.23
C TRP A 78 -24.39 14.44 19.92
N PRO A 79 -25.14 14.26 18.81
CA PRO A 79 -26.36 15.02 18.58
C PRO A 79 -27.43 14.78 19.66
N PHE A 80 -27.44 13.60 20.29
CA PHE A 80 -28.30 13.32 21.44
C PHE A 80 -27.93 14.15 22.68
N ILE A 81 -26.64 14.27 23.01
CA ILE A 81 -26.15 15.18 24.06
C ILE A 81 -26.52 16.64 23.74
N ALA A 82 -26.35 17.06 22.48
CA ALA A 82 -26.74 18.40 22.04
C ALA A 82 -28.25 18.65 22.18
N LEU A 83 -29.09 17.63 21.97
CA LEU A 83 -30.53 17.70 22.19
C LEU A 83 -30.87 17.86 23.68
N ILE A 84 -30.20 17.11 24.57
CA ILE A 84 -30.34 17.26 26.03
C ILE A 84 -30.00 18.69 26.45
N VAL A 85 -28.88 19.24 25.95
CA VAL A 85 -28.51 20.64 26.20
C VAL A 85 -29.60 21.60 25.71
N GLY A 86 -30.15 21.36 24.52
CA GLY A 86 -31.28 22.13 24.00
C GLY A 86 -32.51 22.09 24.90
N ILE A 87 -32.87 20.92 25.45
CA ILE A 87 -33.98 20.77 26.40
C ILE A 87 -33.74 21.66 27.63
N PHE A 88 -32.56 21.58 28.25
CA PHE A 88 -32.23 22.43 29.41
C PHE A 88 -32.31 23.93 29.09
N LEU A 89 -31.79 24.35 27.93
CA LEU A 89 -31.88 25.75 27.49
C LEU A 89 -33.33 26.18 27.27
N SER A 90 -34.16 25.32 26.68
CA SER A 90 -35.56 25.62 26.41
C SER A 90 -36.37 25.84 27.70
N GLN A 91 -36.11 25.03 28.73
CA GLN A 91 -36.75 25.16 30.05
C GLN A 91 -36.28 26.42 30.77
N ARG A 92 -34.97 26.69 30.78
CA ARG A 92 -34.38 27.88 31.41
C ARG A 92 -34.90 29.19 30.81
N MET A 93 -35.19 29.19 29.51
CA MET A 93 -35.64 30.39 28.78
C MET A 93 -37.15 30.46 28.55
N ASN A 94 -37.89 29.44 28.97
CA ASN A 94 -39.32 29.28 28.71
C ASN A 94 -39.67 29.40 27.21
N GLN A 95 -38.88 28.77 26.35
CA GLN A 95 -39.05 28.84 24.89
C GLN A 95 -38.81 27.46 24.27
N ALA A 96 -39.91 26.72 24.04
CA ALA A 96 -39.88 25.33 23.59
C ALA A 96 -39.09 25.11 22.27
N ARG A 97 -39.09 26.08 21.35
CA ARG A 97 -38.39 25.95 20.06
C ARG A 97 -36.87 25.85 20.18
N LEU A 98 -36.27 26.34 21.28
CA LEU A 98 -34.83 26.21 21.51
C LEU A 98 -34.36 24.78 21.69
N MET A 99 -35.28 23.87 22.04
CA MET A 99 -34.98 22.47 22.30
C MET A 99 -34.18 21.80 21.19
N LEU A 100 -34.52 22.09 19.93
CA LEU A 100 -33.93 21.41 18.77
C LEU A 100 -32.69 22.14 18.23
N VAL A 101 -32.47 23.40 18.60
CA VAL A 101 -31.53 24.30 17.92
C VAL A 101 -30.07 23.84 18.05
N PRO A 102 -29.54 23.48 19.23
CA PRO A 102 -28.14 23.05 19.34
C PRO A 102 -27.85 21.79 18.51
N ALA A 103 -28.68 20.75 18.63
CA ALA A 103 -28.52 19.51 17.87
C ALA A 103 -28.65 19.74 16.36
N LEU A 104 -29.65 20.51 15.93
CA LEU A 104 -29.89 20.80 14.53
C LEU A 104 -28.72 21.56 13.90
N LEU A 105 -28.23 22.63 14.54
CA LEU A 105 -27.12 23.41 13.99
C LEU A 105 -25.82 22.62 13.98
N TRP A 106 -25.60 21.76 14.98
CA TRP A 106 -24.45 20.87 15.01
C TRP A 106 -24.51 19.85 13.86
N LEU A 107 -25.65 19.16 13.68
CA LEU A 107 -25.83 18.20 12.58
C LEU A 107 -25.65 18.82 11.20
N VAL A 108 -26.14 20.05 10.99
CA VAL A 108 -25.92 20.79 9.74
C VAL A 108 -24.43 20.95 9.49
N LEU A 109 -23.66 21.42 10.47
CA LEU A 109 -22.23 21.63 10.31
C LEU A 109 -21.47 20.32 10.10
N ASP A 110 -21.77 19.32 10.92
CA ASP A 110 -21.13 18.02 10.89
C ASP A 110 -21.28 17.36 9.52
N THR A 111 -22.52 17.32 9.02
CA THR A 111 -22.84 16.78 7.69
C THR A 111 -22.03 17.47 6.59
N ASN A 112 -21.97 18.80 6.60
CA ASN A 112 -21.31 19.55 5.52
C ASN A 112 -19.78 19.44 5.58
N ILE A 113 -19.19 19.55 6.78
CA ILE A 113 -17.74 19.42 6.97
C ILE A 113 -17.30 18.00 6.58
N LEU A 114 -18.04 17.00 7.01
CA LEU A 114 -17.70 15.60 6.75
C LEU A 114 -17.94 15.20 5.29
N LEU A 115 -18.96 15.75 4.62
CA LEU A 115 -19.13 15.58 3.17
C LEU A 115 -17.94 16.14 2.38
N LEU A 116 -17.43 17.31 2.78
CA LEU A 116 -16.22 17.88 2.17
C LEU A 116 -15.00 16.98 2.41
N GLN A 117 -14.85 16.44 3.62
CA GLN A 117 -13.79 15.50 3.95
C GLN A 117 -13.88 14.22 3.10
N CYS A 118 -15.08 13.64 2.98
CA CYS A 118 -15.33 12.47 2.14
C CYS A 118 -14.97 12.73 0.68
N LEU A 119 -15.33 13.90 0.14
CA LEU A 119 -14.99 14.28 -1.23
C LEU A 119 -13.47 14.34 -1.44
N ILE A 120 -12.75 15.00 -0.52
CA ILE A 120 -11.28 15.11 -0.62
C ILE A 120 -10.63 13.73 -0.50
N GLN A 121 -11.08 12.91 0.45
CA GLN A 121 -10.56 11.56 0.66
C GLN A 121 -10.83 10.65 -0.55
N TYR A 122 -12.03 10.72 -1.12
CA TYR A 122 -12.39 9.99 -2.34
C TYR A 122 -11.50 10.41 -3.51
N LEU A 123 -11.32 11.72 -3.74
CA LEU A 123 -10.47 12.21 -4.82
C LEU A 123 -8.99 11.83 -4.62
N GLY A 124 -8.49 11.85 -3.39
CA GLY A 124 -7.12 11.44 -3.08
C GLY A 124 -6.90 9.94 -3.24
N SER A 125 -7.81 9.10 -2.74
CA SER A 125 -7.72 7.63 -2.88
C SER A 125 -7.74 7.15 -4.34
N ASN A 126 -8.39 7.90 -5.24
CA ASN A 126 -8.42 7.61 -6.68
C ASN A 126 -7.31 8.32 -7.47
N GLY A 127 -6.35 8.95 -6.80
CA GLY A 127 -5.19 9.61 -7.42
C GLY A 127 -5.48 10.95 -8.12
N TYR A 128 -6.69 11.51 -8.00
CA TYR A 128 -7.02 12.81 -8.60
C TYR A 128 -6.33 13.99 -7.89
N LEU A 129 -5.86 13.79 -6.65
CA LEU A 129 -5.17 14.82 -5.86
C LEU A 129 -3.64 14.63 -5.81
N ASN A 130 -3.05 13.82 -6.69
CA ASN A 130 -1.59 13.57 -6.73
C ASN A 130 -0.73 14.82 -6.98
N PHE A 131 -1.34 15.96 -7.35
CA PHE A 131 -0.66 17.25 -7.46
C PHE A 131 -0.45 17.94 -6.10
N ILE A 132 -1.14 17.49 -5.04
CA ILE A 132 -1.01 18.02 -3.69
C ILE A 132 0.13 17.26 -2.99
N PRO A 133 1.13 17.95 -2.42
CA PRO A 133 2.19 17.30 -1.65
C PRO A 133 1.66 16.43 -0.50
N ASP A 134 2.29 15.28 -0.25
CA ASP A 134 1.92 14.36 0.84
C ASP A 134 1.94 15.03 2.23
N SER A 135 2.85 15.98 2.45
CA SER A 135 2.92 16.77 3.69
C SER A 135 1.63 17.57 3.94
N ILE A 136 0.92 17.93 2.88
CA ILE A 136 -0.37 18.60 2.96
C ILE A 136 -1.48 17.55 3.07
N TYR A 137 -1.53 16.59 2.14
CA TYR A 137 -2.63 15.64 2.04
C TYR A 137 -2.69 14.68 3.24
N ASN A 138 -1.59 14.01 3.56
CA ASN A 138 -1.49 13.07 4.68
C ASN A 138 -1.04 13.75 5.99
N GLY A 139 -0.35 14.89 5.91
CA GLY A 139 0.14 15.61 7.09
C GLY A 139 -0.84 16.66 7.66
N PHE A 140 -1.21 17.67 6.86
CA PHE A 140 -2.00 18.82 7.33
C PHE A 140 -3.52 18.59 7.32
N LEU A 141 -4.08 17.94 6.29
CA LEU A 141 -5.53 17.80 6.15
C LEU A 141 -6.19 17.02 7.30
N PRO A 142 -5.65 15.86 7.76
CA PRO A 142 -6.27 15.13 8.87
C PRO A 142 -6.40 15.95 10.16
N PRO A 143 -5.34 16.59 10.71
CA PRO A 143 -5.48 17.42 11.90
C PRO A 143 -6.32 18.68 11.65
N PHE A 144 -6.33 19.21 10.42
CA PHE A 144 -7.21 20.32 10.06
C PHE A 144 -8.69 19.94 10.19
N PHE A 145 -9.12 18.79 9.64
CA PHE A 145 -10.50 18.33 9.78
C PHE A 145 -10.87 18.01 11.23
N VAL A 146 -9.95 17.46 12.01
CA VAL A 146 -10.15 17.30 13.46
C VAL A 146 -10.35 18.66 14.14
N ALA A 147 -9.57 19.68 13.78
CA ALA A 147 -9.73 21.03 14.33
C ALA A 147 -11.09 21.65 13.93
N LEU A 148 -11.57 21.41 12.70
CA LEU A 148 -12.91 21.83 12.28
C LEU A 148 -14.01 21.15 13.09
N PHE A 149 -13.87 19.84 13.36
CA PHE A 149 -14.79 19.07 14.18
C PHE A 149 -14.83 19.56 15.65
N VAL A 150 -13.68 19.90 16.23
CA VAL A 150 -13.61 20.55 17.55
C VAL A 150 -14.30 21.91 17.50
N TRP A 151 -13.97 22.72 16.50
CA TRP A 151 -14.47 24.09 16.39
C TRP A 151 -16.00 24.14 16.24
N GLN A 152 -16.62 23.29 15.42
CA GLN A 152 -18.09 23.29 15.29
C GLN A 152 -18.80 23.05 16.63
N SER A 153 -18.27 22.17 17.46
CA SER A 153 -18.81 21.86 18.79
C SER A 153 -18.65 23.04 19.74
N LEU A 154 -17.48 23.69 19.72
CA LEU A 154 -17.23 24.91 20.50
C LEU A 154 -18.03 26.11 19.99
N ALA A 155 -18.31 26.18 18.69
CA ALA A 155 -19.05 27.28 18.07
C ALA A 155 -20.51 27.33 18.55
N VAL A 156 -21.15 26.16 18.74
CA VAL A 156 -22.47 26.05 19.41
C VAL A 156 -22.41 26.75 20.77
N ILE A 157 -21.49 26.33 21.63
CA ILE A 157 -21.37 26.87 22.99
C ILE A 157 -20.99 28.36 22.96
N TRP A 158 -20.12 28.76 22.04
CA TRP A 158 -19.71 30.16 21.86
C TRP A 158 -20.89 31.07 21.50
N VAL A 159 -21.71 30.67 20.52
CA VAL A 159 -22.87 31.45 20.10
C VAL A 159 -23.93 31.52 21.20
N PHE A 160 -24.24 30.39 21.84
CA PHE A 160 -25.23 30.35 22.93
C PHE A 160 -24.77 31.13 24.16
N SER A 161 -23.53 30.96 24.61
CA SER A 161 -22.99 31.72 25.75
C SER A 161 -23.05 33.24 25.52
N ARG A 162 -22.80 33.71 24.29
CA ARG A 162 -22.93 35.14 23.92
C ARG A 162 -24.36 35.61 23.72
N ALA A 163 -25.29 34.73 23.34
CA ALA A 163 -26.70 35.06 23.21
C ALA A 163 -27.40 35.15 24.58
N LEU A 164 -26.93 34.35 25.54
CA LEU A 164 -27.48 34.22 26.88
C LEU A 164 -26.70 34.98 27.95
N ASN A 165 -25.66 35.71 27.56
CA ASN A 165 -24.80 36.50 28.45
C ASN A 165 -24.21 35.67 29.60
N TRP A 166 -23.74 34.47 29.32
CA TRP A 166 -23.06 33.64 30.31
C TRP A 166 -21.77 34.31 30.80
N PRO A 167 -21.44 34.23 32.10
CA PRO A 167 -20.17 34.69 32.60
C PRO A 167 -19.03 33.87 31.98
N TRP A 168 -17.84 34.49 31.88
CA TRP A 168 -16.70 33.90 31.18
C TRP A 168 -16.23 32.57 31.77
N TRP A 169 -16.41 32.35 33.08
CA TRP A 169 -15.99 31.14 33.79
C TRP A 169 -16.94 29.96 33.51
N GLU A 170 -18.25 30.17 33.42
CA GLU A 170 -19.21 29.14 32.99
C GLU A 170 -18.87 28.68 31.57
N ARG A 171 -18.58 29.63 30.67
CA ARG A 171 -18.17 29.32 29.30
C ARG A 171 -16.88 28.50 29.27
N ALA A 172 -15.88 28.87 30.07
CA ALA A 172 -14.61 28.14 30.15
C ALA A 172 -14.81 26.70 30.67
N LEU A 173 -15.62 26.51 31.72
CA LEU A 173 -15.96 25.19 32.24
C LEU A 173 -16.65 24.32 31.20
N VAL A 174 -17.65 24.87 30.49
CA VAL A 174 -18.36 24.11 29.45
C VAL A 174 -17.43 23.76 28.29
N PHE A 175 -16.55 24.66 27.86
CA PHE A 175 -15.53 24.35 26.84
C PHE A 175 -14.63 23.19 27.27
N ILE A 176 -14.09 23.22 28.50
CA ILE A 176 -13.22 22.16 29.02
C ILE A 176 -13.99 20.83 29.07
N ALA A 177 -15.21 20.84 29.61
CA ALA A 177 -16.05 19.66 29.70
C ALA A 177 -16.39 19.09 28.32
N THR A 178 -16.71 19.95 27.34
CA THR A 178 -16.97 19.53 25.96
C THR A 178 -15.74 18.92 25.31
N ILE A 179 -14.56 19.53 25.44
CA ILE A 179 -13.31 18.97 24.91
C ILE A 179 -13.02 17.61 25.55
N ALA A 180 -13.12 17.49 26.88
CA ALA A 180 -12.90 16.22 27.57
C ALA A 180 -13.89 15.13 27.11
N THR A 181 -15.18 15.48 26.98
CA THR A 181 -16.22 14.57 26.48
C THR A 181 -15.93 14.14 25.04
N MET A 182 -15.46 15.07 24.21
CA MET A 182 -15.16 14.80 22.80
C MET A 182 -13.95 13.88 22.64
N VAL A 183 -12.93 14.02 23.49
CA VAL A 183 -11.77 13.11 23.52
C VAL A 183 -12.22 11.69 23.87
N VAL A 184 -13.03 11.52 24.92
CA VAL A 184 -13.56 10.19 25.32
C VAL A 184 -14.43 9.59 24.22
N TRP A 185 -15.31 10.40 23.62
CA TRP A 185 -16.14 9.98 22.50
C TRP A 185 -15.30 9.56 21.28
N GLN A 186 -14.26 10.31 20.95
CA GLN A 186 -13.36 10.01 19.82
C GLN A 186 -12.65 8.66 20.01
N LEU A 187 -12.21 8.36 21.23
CA LEU A 187 -11.60 7.06 21.54
C LEU A 187 -12.62 5.92 21.33
N SER A 188 -13.84 6.10 21.83
CA SER A 188 -14.92 5.11 21.65
C SER A 188 -15.29 4.87 20.17
N VAL A 189 -15.36 5.93 19.36
CA VAL A 189 -15.70 5.82 17.92
C VAL A 189 -14.55 5.19 17.13
N LYS A 190 -13.29 5.43 17.53
CA LYS A 190 -12.13 4.74 16.94
C LYS A 190 -12.13 3.25 17.22
N ASP A 191 -12.48 2.83 18.44
CA ASP A 191 -12.54 1.41 18.80
C ASP A 191 -13.75 0.69 18.18
N GLN A 192 -14.84 1.43 17.93
CA GLN A 192 -16.08 0.91 17.37
C GLN A 192 -16.55 1.77 16.19
N PRO A 193 -15.86 1.72 15.04
CA PRO A 193 -16.27 2.46 13.84
C PRO A 193 -17.57 1.89 13.27
N ILE A 194 -18.26 2.66 12.40
CA ILE A 194 -19.50 2.24 11.74
C ILE A 194 -19.22 1.09 10.74
N TRP A 195 -18.11 1.17 10.03
CA TRP A 195 -17.60 0.08 9.19
C TRP A 195 -16.34 -0.46 9.86
N LYS A 196 -16.38 -1.74 10.25
CA LYS A 196 -15.32 -2.40 10.99
C LYS A 196 -14.72 -3.49 10.11
N VAL A 197 -13.41 -3.43 9.91
CA VAL A 197 -12.64 -4.54 9.35
C VAL A 197 -12.27 -5.44 10.53
N GLU A 198 -12.78 -6.67 10.57
CA GLU A 198 -12.32 -7.64 11.56
C GLU A 198 -10.87 -8.00 11.24
N GLU A 199 -9.94 -7.60 12.12
CA GLU A 199 -8.59 -8.14 12.10
C GLU A 199 -8.66 -9.61 12.52
N THR A 200 -8.80 -10.51 11.55
CA THR A 200 -8.61 -11.94 11.82
C THR A 200 -7.15 -12.14 12.23
N PRO A 201 -6.87 -12.61 13.45
CA PRO A 201 -5.50 -12.81 13.87
C PRO A 201 -4.82 -13.78 12.89
N PRO A 202 -3.55 -13.54 12.53
CA PRO A 202 -2.84 -14.41 11.62
C PRO A 202 -2.83 -15.83 12.20
N SER A 203 -3.26 -16.79 11.39
CA SER A 203 -3.28 -18.20 11.76
C SER A 203 -2.41 -18.99 10.78
N PHE A 204 -1.90 -20.12 11.24
CA PHE A 204 -1.17 -21.08 10.41
C PHE A 204 -1.91 -22.41 10.45
N SER A 205 -2.34 -22.92 9.29
CA SER A 205 -3.11 -24.18 9.27
C SER A 205 -2.20 -25.38 9.59
N GLU A 206 -2.78 -26.40 10.23
CA GLU A 206 -2.10 -27.66 10.49
C GLU A 206 -1.64 -28.34 9.18
N GLU A 207 -2.47 -28.25 8.15
CA GLU A 207 -2.15 -28.78 6.82
C GLU A 207 -0.90 -28.10 6.23
N ALA A 208 -0.81 -26.76 6.30
CA ALA A 208 0.38 -26.04 5.88
C ALA A 208 1.60 -26.49 6.67
N PHE A 209 1.46 -26.65 7.99
CA PHE A 209 2.56 -27.06 8.86
C PHE A 209 3.17 -28.40 8.44
N TYR A 210 2.34 -29.40 8.17
CA TYR A 210 2.83 -30.70 7.73
C TYR A 210 3.24 -30.75 6.25
N ALA A 211 2.74 -29.83 5.41
CA ALA A 211 3.12 -29.74 4.00
C ALA A 211 4.54 -29.16 3.78
N GLN A 212 4.98 -28.22 4.61
CA GLN A 212 6.19 -27.41 4.35
C GLN A 212 7.47 -28.22 4.12
N SER A 213 7.72 -29.27 4.91
CA SER A 213 8.92 -30.09 4.72
C SER A 213 8.92 -30.82 3.37
N ASN A 214 7.75 -31.27 2.90
CA ASN A 214 7.61 -31.96 1.63
C ASN A 214 7.74 -30.99 0.45
N LEU A 215 7.10 -29.82 0.54
CA LEU A 215 7.21 -28.76 -0.47
C LEU A 215 8.67 -28.34 -0.67
N LEU A 216 9.41 -28.12 0.43
CA LEU A 216 10.81 -27.75 0.36
C LEU A 216 11.65 -28.87 -0.27
N GLN A 217 11.48 -30.11 0.18
CA GLN A 217 12.23 -31.24 -0.37
C GLN A 217 11.99 -31.40 -1.88
N GLN A 218 10.74 -31.33 -2.32
CA GLN A 218 10.37 -31.39 -3.75
C GLN A 218 11.01 -30.26 -4.54
N ALA A 219 10.95 -29.02 -4.05
CA ALA A 219 11.56 -27.88 -4.71
C ALA A 219 13.10 -28.03 -4.84
N LEU A 220 13.77 -28.58 -3.82
CA LEU A 220 15.20 -28.85 -3.85
C LEU A 220 15.55 -30.00 -4.82
N ASP A 221 14.73 -31.04 -4.89
CA ASP A 221 14.95 -32.22 -5.76
C ASP A 221 14.76 -31.92 -7.24
N ASN A 222 13.97 -30.90 -7.58
CA ASN A 222 13.77 -30.47 -8.96
C ASN A 222 14.97 -29.69 -9.53
N ILE A 223 15.94 -29.28 -8.71
CA ILE A 223 17.11 -28.54 -9.20
C ILE A 223 18.08 -29.50 -9.90
N GLN A 224 18.14 -29.39 -11.23
CA GLN A 224 19.01 -30.19 -12.09
C GLN A 224 20.48 -29.74 -12.03
N TYR A 225 21.37 -30.66 -12.39
CA TYR A 225 22.80 -30.42 -12.55
C TYR A 225 23.10 -29.40 -13.67
N GLY A 226 24.24 -28.72 -13.52
CA GLY A 226 24.88 -27.99 -14.59
C GLY A 226 25.53 -28.92 -15.61
N ASP A 227 26.03 -28.35 -16.70
CA ASP A 227 26.80 -29.04 -17.73
C ASP A 227 28.20 -28.42 -17.82
N ILE A 228 29.16 -29.19 -18.31
CA ILE A 228 30.50 -28.74 -18.66
C ILE A 228 30.48 -28.04 -20.02
N ALA A 229 29.57 -28.40 -20.92
CA ALA A 229 29.53 -27.85 -22.28
C ALA A 229 28.97 -26.42 -22.35
N GLN A 230 28.14 -26.01 -21.39
CA GLN A 230 27.45 -24.72 -21.39
C GLN A 230 27.31 -24.13 -19.99
N SER A 231 27.50 -22.81 -19.88
CA SER A 231 27.17 -22.05 -18.65
C SER A 231 25.66 -21.98 -18.44
N HIS A 232 25.22 -22.30 -17.23
CA HIS A 232 23.82 -22.17 -16.82
C HIS A 232 23.63 -21.10 -15.74
N TRP A 233 22.43 -20.53 -15.72
CA TRP A 233 21.97 -19.64 -14.67
C TRP A 233 21.01 -20.40 -13.76
N TYR A 234 21.22 -20.26 -12.44
CA TYR A 234 20.33 -20.78 -11.41
C TYR A 234 19.62 -19.62 -10.75
N PHE A 235 18.30 -19.71 -10.61
CA PHE A 235 17.51 -18.64 -10.00
C PHE A 235 17.03 -19.05 -8.61
N LEU A 236 17.25 -18.19 -7.62
CA LEU A 236 16.59 -18.26 -6.32
C LEU A 236 15.86 -16.95 -6.06
N GLY A 237 14.53 -17.01 -6.06
CA GLY A 237 13.66 -15.90 -5.66
C GLY A 237 13.20 -16.04 -4.20
N VAL A 238 13.26 -14.97 -3.44
CA VAL A 238 12.85 -14.93 -2.02
C VAL A 238 11.89 -13.76 -1.80
N ALA A 239 10.63 -14.05 -1.51
CA ALA A 239 9.64 -13.08 -1.05
C ALA A 239 9.52 -13.19 0.47
N GLY A 240 10.00 -12.17 1.18
CA GLY A 240 10.22 -12.23 2.63
C GLY A 240 9.01 -11.88 3.49
N ASP A 241 8.07 -11.12 2.96
CA ASP A 241 6.94 -10.55 3.72
C ASP A 241 5.61 -11.17 3.32
N SER A 242 4.73 -11.42 4.29
CA SER A 242 3.43 -12.09 4.08
C SER A 242 2.21 -11.17 4.07
N TYR A 243 2.34 -9.92 4.55
CA TYR A 243 1.21 -8.99 4.63
C TYR A 243 1.06 -8.07 3.41
N VAL A 244 2.06 -8.01 2.51
CA VAL A 244 1.97 -7.31 1.22
C VAL A 244 2.11 -8.27 0.03
N ASP A 245 1.10 -8.31 -0.85
CA ASP A 245 1.03 -9.27 -1.97
C ASP A 245 2.06 -9.03 -3.09
N VAL A 246 2.61 -7.81 -3.19
CA VAL A 246 3.58 -7.45 -4.25
C VAL A 246 4.83 -8.33 -4.22
N PHE A 247 5.32 -8.70 -3.04
CA PHE A 247 6.57 -9.46 -2.91
C PHE A 247 6.43 -10.88 -3.47
N LYS A 248 5.30 -11.55 -3.18
CA LYS A 248 4.91 -12.81 -3.81
C LYS A 248 4.82 -12.64 -5.32
N SER A 249 3.99 -11.70 -5.76
CA SER A 249 3.66 -11.50 -7.18
C SER A 249 4.91 -11.21 -8.02
N GLU A 250 5.82 -10.41 -7.48
CA GLU A 250 7.08 -10.04 -8.10
C GLU A 250 8.00 -11.26 -8.27
N VAL A 251 8.17 -12.09 -7.24
CA VAL A 251 8.98 -13.32 -7.33
C VAL A 251 8.39 -14.33 -8.31
N GLU A 252 7.08 -14.53 -8.30
CA GLU A 252 6.39 -15.44 -9.23
C GLU A 252 6.65 -15.03 -10.69
N ARG A 253 6.44 -13.74 -11.01
CA ARG A 253 6.63 -13.23 -12.37
C ARG A 253 8.09 -13.21 -12.81
N ILE A 254 9.01 -12.89 -11.89
CA ILE A 254 10.45 -12.92 -12.22
C ILE A 254 10.88 -14.36 -12.47
N LYS A 255 10.44 -15.33 -11.66
CA LYS A 255 10.74 -16.75 -11.91
C LYS A 255 10.20 -17.18 -13.28
N GLU A 256 8.96 -16.84 -13.61
CA GLU A 256 8.37 -17.15 -14.92
C GLU A 256 9.19 -16.54 -16.07
N GLN A 257 9.64 -15.30 -15.94
CA GLN A 257 10.53 -14.66 -16.92
C GLN A 257 11.88 -15.38 -17.02
N PHE A 258 12.46 -15.80 -15.90
CA PHE A 258 13.72 -16.53 -15.86
C PHE A 258 13.62 -17.93 -16.48
N ASP A 259 12.50 -18.61 -16.26
CA ASP A 259 12.22 -19.91 -16.87
C ASP A 259 12.02 -19.78 -18.39
N THR A 260 11.14 -18.88 -18.80
CA THR A 260 10.72 -18.75 -20.21
C THR A 260 11.77 -18.10 -21.10
N ARG A 261 12.47 -17.07 -20.61
CA ARG A 261 13.37 -16.24 -21.42
C ARG A 261 14.84 -16.55 -21.18
N PHE A 262 15.18 -16.97 -19.96
CA PHE A 262 16.57 -17.11 -19.51
C PHE A 262 16.99 -18.56 -19.29
N GLY A 263 16.13 -19.51 -19.67
CA GLY A 263 16.46 -20.93 -19.73
C GLY A 263 16.72 -21.57 -18.37
N THR A 264 16.16 -21.02 -17.29
CA THR A 264 16.34 -21.56 -15.93
C THR A 264 15.31 -22.60 -15.51
N VAL A 265 14.52 -23.11 -16.47
CA VAL A 265 13.63 -24.27 -16.25
C VAL A 265 14.44 -25.39 -15.57
N ASP A 266 13.85 -25.97 -14.53
CA ASP A 266 14.45 -26.99 -13.65
C ASP A 266 15.74 -26.55 -12.92
N ARG A 267 16.07 -25.26 -12.91
CA ARG A 267 17.21 -24.64 -12.18
C ARG A 267 16.79 -23.41 -11.39
N SER A 268 15.48 -23.25 -11.19
CA SER A 268 14.88 -22.13 -10.49
C SER A 268 14.06 -22.62 -9.29
N ILE A 269 14.22 -21.92 -8.16
CA ILE A 269 13.45 -22.15 -6.93
C ILE A 269 12.93 -20.81 -6.43
N MET A 270 11.71 -20.81 -5.91
CA MET A 270 11.14 -19.68 -5.21
C MET A 270 10.78 -20.08 -3.78
N LEU A 271 11.03 -19.17 -2.85
CA LEU A 271 10.66 -19.26 -1.45
C LEU A 271 9.78 -18.06 -1.15
N ILE A 272 8.55 -18.29 -0.66
CA ILE A 272 7.53 -17.24 -0.56
C ILE A 272 6.89 -17.26 0.81
N ASN A 273 6.85 -16.09 1.45
CA ASN A 273 5.98 -15.83 2.57
C ASN A 273 4.70 -15.17 2.07
N ASN A 274 3.58 -15.88 2.12
CA ASN A 274 2.25 -15.34 1.85
C ASN A 274 1.21 -16.37 2.35
N PRO A 275 0.12 -15.97 3.02
CA PRO A 275 -0.89 -16.91 3.48
C PRO A 275 -1.49 -17.79 2.38
N ALA A 276 -1.62 -17.26 1.16
CA ALA A 276 -2.24 -17.96 0.04
C ALA A 276 -1.36 -19.07 -0.56
N THR A 277 -0.04 -19.06 -0.33
CA THR A 277 0.91 -19.98 -0.98
C THR A 277 1.41 -21.10 -0.08
N ARG A 278 1.00 -21.14 1.20
CA ARG A 278 1.55 -22.05 2.23
C ARG A 278 1.37 -23.55 1.96
N LEU A 279 0.51 -23.93 1.02
CA LEU A 279 0.31 -25.31 0.58
C LEU A 279 0.97 -25.64 -0.76
N GLU A 280 1.55 -24.64 -1.43
CA GLU A 280 2.03 -24.76 -2.81
C GLU A 280 3.52 -24.42 -2.92
N VAL A 281 4.01 -23.48 -2.12
CA VAL A 281 5.36 -22.95 -2.19
C VAL A 281 6.05 -23.06 -0.82
N PRO A 282 7.35 -23.42 -0.77
CA PRO A 282 8.09 -23.42 0.48
C PRO A 282 8.21 -22.01 1.06
N ILE A 283 8.09 -21.91 2.38
CA ILE A 283 8.24 -20.66 3.14
C ILE A 283 9.65 -20.10 3.01
N ALA A 284 9.77 -18.77 2.89
CA ALA A 284 11.03 -18.05 2.97
C ALA A 284 11.48 -17.93 4.44
N SER A 285 12.51 -18.70 4.79
CA SER A 285 13.15 -18.72 6.11
C SER A 285 14.66 -18.82 5.94
N LYS A 286 15.45 -18.46 6.96
CA LYS A 286 16.90 -18.69 6.92
C LYS A 286 17.24 -20.15 6.58
N THR A 287 16.49 -21.09 7.12
CA THR A 287 16.67 -22.53 6.87
C THR A 287 16.40 -22.90 5.42
N SER A 288 15.26 -22.49 4.84
CA SER A 288 14.95 -22.82 3.44
C SER A 288 15.88 -22.12 2.46
N ILE A 289 16.29 -20.88 2.73
CA ILE A 289 17.29 -20.14 1.94
C ILE A 289 18.65 -20.86 1.97
N GLU A 290 19.13 -21.25 3.16
CA GLU A 290 20.39 -21.99 3.31
C GLU A 290 20.34 -23.33 2.55
N LEU A 291 19.25 -24.08 2.69
CA LEU A 291 19.08 -25.37 2.01
C LEU A 291 19.00 -25.21 0.48
N ALA A 292 18.30 -24.18 -0.01
CA ALA A 292 18.21 -23.85 -1.43
C ALA A 292 19.58 -23.47 -2.01
N LEU A 293 20.29 -22.54 -1.36
CA LEU A 293 21.64 -22.15 -1.78
C LEU A 293 22.61 -23.33 -1.76
N ARG A 294 22.56 -24.17 -0.72
CA ARG A 294 23.39 -25.37 -0.62
C ARG A 294 23.09 -26.35 -1.75
N ARG A 295 21.81 -26.59 -2.05
CA ARG A 295 21.40 -27.47 -3.15
C ARG A 295 21.89 -26.91 -4.49
N ILE A 296 21.64 -25.64 -4.78
CA ILE A 296 22.10 -24.99 -6.02
C ILE A 296 23.63 -25.12 -6.15
N GLY A 297 24.39 -24.79 -5.10
CA GLY A 297 25.85 -24.88 -5.13
C GLY A 297 26.41 -26.31 -5.29
N GLN A 298 25.63 -27.34 -4.97
CA GLN A 298 25.97 -28.75 -5.25
C GLN A 298 25.71 -29.16 -6.70
N GLN A 299 24.75 -28.52 -7.36
CA GLN A 299 24.32 -28.84 -8.72
C GLN A 299 25.10 -28.04 -9.78
N MET A 300 25.56 -26.84 -9.42
CA MET A 300 26.31 -25.93 -10.30
C MET A 300 27.68 -26.48 -10.71
N ASN A 301 28.03 -26.26 -11.98
CA ASN A 301 29.41 -26.20 -12.41
C ASN A 301 30.06 -24.92 -11.88
N ARG A 302 30.94 -25.05 -10.89
CA ARG A 302 31.56 -23.91 -10.17
C ARG A 302 32.39 -22.98 -11.04
N ASP A 303 32.85 -23.45 -12.20
CA ASP A 303 33.70 -22.65 -13.08
C ASP A 303 32.91 -21.76 -14.03
N SER A 304 31.68 -22.16 -14.40
CA SER A 304 30.94 -21.56 -15.50
C SER A 304 29.51 -21.16 -15.15
N ASP A 305 28.89 -21.73 -14.11
CA ASP A 305 27.51 -21.46 -13.75
C ASP A 305 27.38 -20.27 -12.80
N VAL A 306 26.23 -19.60 -12.85
CA VAL A 306 25.96 -18.39 -12.06
C VAL A 306 24.70 -18.56 -11.21
N LEU A 307 24.81 -18.19 -9.94
CA LEU A 307 23.63 -17.97 -9.10
C LEU A 307 23.08 -16.57 -9.36
N PHE A 308 21.80 -16.48 -9.67
CA PHE A 308 21.00 -15.26 -9.61
C PHE A 308 20.08 -15.33 -8.37
N LEU A 309 20.46 -14.64 -7.31
CA LEU A 309 19.67 -14.51 -6.09
C LEU A 309 18.88 -13.20 -6.13
N TYR A 310 17.56 -13.30 -6.13
CA TYR A 310 16.66 -12.16 -5.98
C TYR A 310 15.93 -12.23 -4.65
N MET A 311 16.01 -11.16 -3.86
CA MET A 311 15.34 -11.05 -2.56
C MET A 311 14.51 -9.79 -2.53
N THR A 312 13.21 -9.90 -2.20
CA THR A 312 12.28 -8.77 -2.11
C THR A 312 11.46 -8.86 -0.82
N SER A 313 11.45 -7.78 -0.03
CA SER A 313 10.75 -7.67 1.25
C SER A 313 10.85 -6.23 1.78
N HIS A 314 10.31 -5.98 2.97
CA HIS A 314 10.71 -4.83 3.76
C HIS A 314 12.15 -4.95 4.27
N GLY A 315 12.71 -3.82 4.70
CA GLY A 315 14.08 -3.76 5.18
C GLY A 315 14.37 -2.57 6.06
N GLU A 316 15.37 -2.76 6.91
CA GLU A 316 16.02 -1.70 7.67
C GLU A 316 17.53 -1.76 7.41
N LYS A 317 18.28 -0.83 8.00
CA LYS A 317 19.73 -0.82 7.86
C LYS A 317 20.35 -2.14 8.38
N ASN A 318 21.04 -2.87 7.51
CA ASN A 318 21.60 -4.20 7.74
C ASN A 318 20.56 -5.27 8.12
N HIS A 319 19.33 -5.13 7.63
CA HIS A 319 18.23 -6.02 7.97
C HIS A 319 17.30 -6.24 6.77
N PHE A 320 17.00 -7.50 6.49
CA PHE A 320 16.00 -7.92 5.50
C PHE A 320 14.94 -8.75 6.20
N GLU A 321 13.69 -8.32 6.09
CA GLU A 321 12.58 -8.90 6.84
C GLU A 321 12.17 -10.27 6.25
N LEU A 322 12.07 -11.26 7.13
CA LEU A 322 11.37 -12.52 6.90
C LEU A 322 10.20 -12.59 7.88
N GLU A 323 8.99 -12.35 7.39
CA GLU A 323 7.75 -12.31 8.15
C GLU A 323 6.77 -13.34 7.56
N ASN A 324 6.15 -14.16 8.41
CA ASN A 324 5.08 -15.07 7.99
C ASN A 324 4.20 -15.47 9.19
N ALA A 325 3.58 -14.48 9.83
CA ALA A 325 2.82 -14.67 11.06
C ALA A 325 1.78 -15.78 10.93
N PRO A 326 1.58 -16.60 11.98
CA PRO A 326 2.14 -16.48 13.33
C PRO A 326 3.53 -17.11 13.53
N LEU A 327 4.25 -17.50 12.48
CA LEU A 327 5.56 -18.12 12.62
C LEU A 327 6.63 -17.10 13.06
N GLU A 328 7.42 -17.46 14.07
CA GLU A 328 8.60 -16.69 14.47
C GLU A 328 9.78 -17.06 13.57
N LEU A 329 10.06 -16.22 12.56
CA LEU A 329 11.15 -16.42 11.62
C LEU A 329 12.39 -15.60 12.00
N GLY A 330 13.56 -16.21 11.84
CA GLY A 330 14.83 -15.51 12.00
C GLY A 330 15.06 -14.56 10.83
N GLN A 331 15.47 -13.33 11.14
CA GLN A 331 15.68 -12.26 10.16
C GLN A 331 17.04 -12.41 9.43
N VAL A 332 17.14 -11.84 8.23
CA VAL A 332 18.35 -11.92 7.40
C VAL A 332 19.21 -10.67 7.59
N ASP A 333 20.44 -10.89 8.08
CA ASP A 333 21.46 -9.86 8.17
C ASP A 333 22.59 -10.08 7.13
N PRO A 334 23.35 -9.04 6.75
CA PRO A 334 24.39 -9.13 5.72
C PRO A 334 25.48 -10.15 6.02
N LYS A 335 25.84 -10.34 7.30
CA LYS A 335 26.89 -11.29 7.71
C LYS A 335 26.40 -12.72 7.52
N TRP A 336 25.19 -13.03 7.98
CA TRP A 336 24.61 -14.35 7.79
C TRP A 336 24.45 -14.70 6.31
N LEU A 337 23.98 -13.75 5.48
CA LEU A 337 23.82 -14.00 4.04
C LEU A 337 25.18 -14.28 3.39
N ARG A 338 26.22 -13.50 3.72
CA ARG A 338 27.59 -13.74 3.26
C ARG A 338 28.09 -15.14 3.63
N GLU A 339 27.99 -15.51 4.91
CA GLU A 339 28.45 -16.82 5.38
C GLU A 339 27.70 -17.98 4.71
N THR A 340 26.39 -17.81 4.47
CA THR A 340 25.54 -18.82 3.84
C THR A 340 25.92 -19.02 2.37
N LEU A 341 26.14 -17.93 1.63
CA LEU A 341 26.63 -17.97 0.25
C LEU A 341 28.01 -18.62 0.17
N ASP A 342 28.94 -18.30 1.08
CA ASP A 342 30.27 -18.90 1.09
C ASP A 342 30.23 -20.40 1.42
N LYS A 343 29.41 -20.82 2.39
CA LYS A 343 29.22 -22.24 2.74
C LYS A 343 28.63 -23.07 1.59
N SER A 344 27.82 -22.46 0.73
CA SER A 344 27.26 -23.14 -0.44
C SER A 344 28.29 -23.48 -1.52
N GLY A 345 29.48 -22.86 -1.47
CA GLY A 345 30.55 -23.09 -2.44
C GLY A 345 30.28 -22.48 -3.83
N ILE A 346 29.29 -21.60 -3.95
CA ILE A 346 28.96 -20.89 -5.19
C ILE A 346 30.02 -19.83 -5.46
N ARG A 347 30.62 -19.87 -6.66
CA ARG A 347 31.69 -18.94 -7.07
C ARG A 347 31.12 -17.67 -7.68
N TRP A 348 30.38 -17.78 -8.78
CA TRP A 348 29.82 -16.65 -9.52
C TRP A 348 28.42 -16.32 -9.02
N ARG A 349 28.24 -15.09 -8.54
CA ARG A 349 27.02 -14.66 -7.84
C ARG A 349 26.53 -13.34 -8.37
N VAL A 350 25.26 -13.27 -8.77
CA VAL A 350 24.50 -12.05 -8.97
C VAL A 350 23.46 -11.98 -7.86
N ILE A 351 23.56 -10.96 -7.02
CA ILE A 351 22.70 -10.78 -5.85
C ILE A 351 21.93 -9.47 -6.04
N VAL A 352 20.61 -9.56 -6.08
CA VAL A 352 19.71 -8.42 -6.25
C VAL A 352 18.80 -8.34 -5.03
N ILE A 353 18.90 -7.24 -4.27
CA ILE A 353 18.11 -7.03 -3.05
C ILE A 353 17.19 -5.83 -3.25
N SER A 354 15.88 -6.11 -3.26
CA SER A 354 14.81 -5.13 -3.36
C SER A 354 14.18 -4.91 -1.99
N ALA A 355 14.72 -3.95 -1.23
CA ALA A 355 14.23 -3.56 0.08
C ALA A 355 14.69 -2.16 0.45
N CYS A 356 14.03 -1.53 1.42
CA CYS A 356 14.50 -0.29 2.04
C CYS A 356 15.89 -0.50 2.65
N TYR A 357 16.76 0.51 2.53
CA TYR A 357 18.15 0.47 3.03
C TYR A 357 19.02 -0.68 2.49
N SER A 358 18.63 -1.31 1.37
CA SER A 358 19.28 -2.50 0.82
C SER A 358 20.76 -2.30 0.48
N GLY A 359 21.18 -1.07 0.14
CA GLY A 359 22.59 -0.71 -0.04
C GLY A 359 23.50 -1.02 1.17
N SER A 360 22.92 -1.15 2.36
CA SER A 360 23.66 -1.51 3.59
C SER A 360 24.24 -2.94 3.56
N PHE A 361 23.74 -3.82 2.69
CA PHE A 361 24.25 -5.17 2.53
C PHE A 361 25.55 -5.24 1.72
N ILE A 362 25.84 -4.22 0.89
CA ILE A 362 26.96 -4.23 -0.06
C ILE A 362 28.31 -4.52 0.62
N PRO A 363 28.71 -3.84 1.71
CA PRO A 363 30.04 -4.03 2.28
C PRO A 363 30.34 -5.46 2.75
N ALA A 364 29.34 -6.20 3.23
CA ALA A 364 29.53 -7.57 3.69
C ALA A 364 29.54 -8.60 2.54
N LEU A 365 28.76 -8.32 1.48
CA LEU A 365 28.57 -9.25 0.36
C LEU A 365 29.64 -9.11 -0.72
N GLN A 366 30.41 -8.03 -0.75
CA GLN A 366 31.45 -7.80 -1.75
C GLN A 366 32.47 -8.95 -1.79
N SER A 367 32.72 -9.45 -3.00
CA SER A 367 33.83 -10.35 -3.32
C SER A 367 34.27 -10.12 -4.78
N PRO A 368 35.45 -10.58 -5.20
CA PRO A 368 35.90 -10.45 -6.58
C PRO A 368 34.93 -11.10 -7.60
N GLU A 369 34.20 -12.13 -7.22
CA GLU A 369 33.29 -12.93 -8.06
C GLU A 369 31.80 -12.57 -7.91
N THR A 370 31.47 -11.47 -7.23
CA THR A 370 30.07 -11.11 -6.95
C THR A 370 29.67 -9.81 -7.65
N LEU A 371 28.49 -9.80 -8.25
CA LEU A 371 27.73 -8.61 -8.61
C LEU A 371 26.59 -8.42 -7.59
N ILE A 372 26.47 -7.22 -7.04
CA ILE A 372 25.43 -6.82 -6.10
C ILE A 372 24.66 -5.64 -6.71
N ILE A 373 23.34 -5.75 -6.73
CA ILE A 373 22.42 -4.69 -7.15
C ILE A 373 21.41 -4.46 -6.02
N THR A 374 21.19 -3.20 -5.65
CA THR A 374 20.25 -2.86 -4.58
C THR A 374 19.22 -1.84 -5.07
N ALA A 375 17.98 -1.97 -4.60
CA ALA A 375 16.89 -1.05 -4.96
C ALA A 375 17.04 0.33 -4.32
N SER A 376 17.83 0.46 -3.26
CA SER A 376 18.13 1.75 -2.63
C SER A 376 19.56 1.82 -2.09
N ALA A 377 20.00 3.04 -1.78
CA ALA A 377 21.21 3.31 -1.01
C ALA A 377 21.06 2.90 0.47
N ALA A 378 22.19 2.79 1.17
CA ALA A 378 22.26 2.28 2.54
C ALA A 378 21.52 3.15 3.59
N ASP A 379 21.17 4.38 3.24
CA ASP A 379 20.49 5.39 4.06
C ASP A 379 19.18 5.87 3.43
N LYS A 380 18.69 5.23 2.37
CA LYS A 380 17.46 5.58 1.64
C LYS A 380 16.42 4.46 1.65
N THR A 381 15.15 4.84 1.63
CA THR A 381 14.01 3.94 1.44
C THR A 381 13.83 3.57 -0.04
N SER A 382 13.10 2.48 -0.31
CA SER A 382 12.62 2.10 -1.65
C SER A 382 11.09 2.10 -1.69
N PHE A 383 10.50 2.18 -2.90
CA PHE A 383 9.06 2.45 -3.06
C PHE A 383 8.33 1.42 -3.95
N GLY A 384 7.00 1.48 -3.91
CA GLY A 384 6.10 0.62 -4.69
C GLY A 384 5.58 -0.61 -3.95
N CYS A 385 5.59 -0.62 -2.61
CA CYS A 385 5.03 -1.70 -1.81
C CYS A 385 3.52 -1.47 -1.60
N ASN A 386 2.66 -2.12 -2.39
CA ASN A 386 1.20 -2.08 -2.21
C ASN A 386 0.56 -3.40 -2.68
N ASN A 387 -0.66 -3.70 -2.23
CA ASN A 387 -1.32 -4.99 -2.50
C ASN A 387 -1.87 -5.10 -3.93
N GLU A 388 -2.14 -3.99 -4.61
CA GLU A 388 -2.67 -3.99 -5.98
C GLU A 388 -1.57 -4.04 -7.05
N ALA A 389 -0.30 -3.88 -6.67
CA ALA A 389 0.82 -3.87 -7.60
C ALA A 389 1.40 -5.26 -7.80
N ASP A 390 1.69 -5.54 -9.06
CA ASP A 390 2.43 -6.73 -9.46
C ASP A 390 3.94 -6.65 -9.20
N TYR A 391 4.45 -5.44 -8.99
CA TYR A 391 5.88 -5.13 -8.87
C TYR A 391 6.12 -3.89 -8.01
N THR A 392 7.23 -3.90 -7.27
CA THR A 392 7.85 -2.70 -6.71
C THR A 392 8.35 -1.77 -7.83
N TYR A 393 8.68 -0.51 -7.52
CA TYR A 393 9.19 0.41 -8.55
C TYR A 393 10.50 -0.10 -9.16
N PHE A 394 11.41 -0.58 -8.31
CA PHE A 394 12.67 -1.15 -8.77
C PHE A 394 12.45 -2.45 -9.55
N GLY A 395 11.63 -3.38 -9.04
CA GLY A 395 11.37 -4.65 -9.72
C GLY A 395 10.73 -4.45 -11.10
N ARG A 396 9.77 -3.54 -11.23
CA ARG A 396 9.19 -3.18 -12.53
C ARG A 396 10.23 -2.59 -13.48
N ALA A 397 10.96 -1.57 -13.01
CA ALA A 397 11.94 -0.88 -13.84
C ALA A 397 13.05 -1.83 -14.31
N PHE A 398 13.51 -2.72 -13.44
CA PHE A 398 14.62 -3.62 -13.72
C PHE A 398 14.19 -4.86 -14.53
N PHE A 399 13.20 -5.62 -14.07
CA PHE A 399 12.84 -6.91 -14.69
C PHE A 399 11.80 -6.78 -15.80
N ASP A 400 10.70 -6.07 -15.54
CA ASP A 400 9.54 -5.96 -16.45
C ASP A 400 9.84 -5.05 -17.66
N LEU A 401 10.72 -4.05 -17.48
CA LEU A 401 11.14 -3.11 -18.52
C LEU A 401 12.57 -3.37 -18.99
N ALA A 402 13.58 -3.02 -18.18
CA ALA A 402 14.94 -2.87 -18.68
C ALA A 402 15.60 -4.19 -19.10
N MET A 403 15.42 -5.28 -18.34
CA MET A 403 15.91 -6.62 -18.72
C MET A 403 15.17 -7.20 -19.93
N ARG A 404 14.03 -6.64 -20.32
CA ARG A 404 13.34 -7.05 -21.55
C ARG A 404 13.89 -6.37 -22.80
N GLU A 405 14.40 -5.15 -22.66
CA GLU A 405 14.88 -4.32 -23.76
C GLU A 405 16.39 -4.38 -23.96
N GLN A 406 17.15 -4.56 -22.87
CA GLN A 406 18.60 -4.53 -22.88
C GLN A 406 19.20 -5.93 -23.01
N SER A 407 20.42 -5.98 -23.58
CA SER A 407 21.21 -7.20 -23.74
C SER A 407 22.36 -7.33 -22.74
N SER A 408 22.42 -6.46 -21.72
CA SER A 408 23.36 -6.59 -20.60
C SER A 408 22.76 -6.08 -19.30
N MET A 409 23.16 -6.70 -18.19
CA MET A 409 22.73 -6.35 -16.83
C MET A 409 23.11 -4.93 -16.47
N LYS A 410 24.29 -4.47 -16.90
CA LYS A 410 24.75 -3.10 -16.63
C LYS A 410 23.85 -2.08 -17.32
N LYS A 411 23.49 -2.29 -18.59
CA LYS A 411 22.56 -1.40 -19.31
C LYS A 411 21.16 -1.46 -18.70
N ALA A 412 20.69 -2.65 -18.35
CA ALA A 412 19.40 -2.82 -17.68
C ALA A 412 19.35 -2.05 -16.35
N PHE A 413 20.43 -2.12 -15.56
CA PHE A 413 20.54 -1.38 -14.30
C PHE A 413 20.55 0.15 -14.51
N GLU A 414 21.35 0.66 -15.45
CA GLU A 414 21.40 2.11 -15.70
C GLU A 414 20.05 2.66 -16.18
N GLN A 415 19.35 1.91 -17.04
CA GLN A 415 17.98 2.26 -17.45
C GLN A 415 17.02 2.22 -16.26
N ALA A 416 17.03 1.14 -15.47
CA ALA A 416 16.16 1.01 -14.31
C ALA A 416 16.39 2.13 -13.29
N LYS A 417 17.64 2.49 -13.03
CA LYS A 417 18.00 3.59 -12.13
C LYS A 417 17.41 4.92 -12.59
N GLN A 418 17.49 5.22 -13.89
CA GLN A 418 16.90 6.43 -14.47
C GLN A 418 15.37 6.42 -14.34
N THR A 419 14.74 5.30 -14.70
CA THR A 419 13.28 5.12 -14.63
C THR A 419 12.75 5.27 -13.20
N VAL A 420 13.38 4.61 -12.22
CA VAL A 420 13.01 4.69 -10.81
C VAL A 420 13.14 6.12 -10.29
N THR A 421 14.28 6.78 -10.56
CA THR A 421 14.50 8.18 -10.16
C THR A 421 13.43 9.11 -10.74
N GLN A 422 13.03 8.89 -12.00
CA GLN A 422 11.98 9.67 -12.66
C GLN A 422 10.62 9.46 -11.98
N TRP A 423 10.23 8.22 -11.69
CA TRP A 423 8.95 7.91 -11.04
C TRP A 423 8.87 8.46 -9.62
N GLU A 424 9.94 8.29 -8.84
CA GLU A 424 10.05 8.80 -7.47
C GLU A 424 9.99 10.33 -7.44
N THR A 425 10.78 11.00 -8.30
CA THR A 425 10.79 12.47 -8.40
C THR A 425 9.42 13.00 -8.83
N ALA A 426 8.75 12.32 -9.77
CA ALA A 426 7.41 12.71 -10.23
C ALA A 426 6.36 12.61 -9.11
N GLN A 427 6.59 11.78 -8.11
CA GLN A 427 5.74 11.63 -6.93
C GLN A 427 6.22 12.46 -5.73
N GLY A 428 7.29 13.25 -5.90
CA GLY A 428 7.84 14.10 -4.85
C GLY A 428 8.64 13.35 -3.78
N PHE A 429 9.01 12.09 -4.03
CA PHE A 429 9.88 11.33 -3.14
C PHE A 429 11.34 11.75 -3.31
N GLU A 430 12.11 11.59 -2.24
CA GLU A 430 13.56 11.57 -2.34
C GLU A 430 13.99 10.28 -3.05
N PRO A 431 14.80 10.36 -4.14
CA PRO A 431 15.16 9.17 -4.90
C PRO A 431 15.84 8.09 -4.05
N SER A 432 15.51 6.82 -4.32
CA SER A 432 16.06 5.69 -3.57
C SER A 432 17.54 5.45 -3.85
N GLU A 433 18.04 5.97 -4.98
CA GLU A 433 19.41 5.80 -5.49
C GLU A 433 19.87 4.32 -5.58
N PRO A 434 19.28 3.52 -6.50
CA PRO A 434 19.72 2.14 -6.71
C PRO A 434 21.24 2.05 -6.92
N GLN A 435 21.87 1.02 -6.35
CA GLN A 435 23.33 0.87 -6.34
C GLN A 435 23.78 -0.37 -7.10
N TRP A 436 24.97 -0.26 -7.71
CA TRP A 436 25.65 -1.32 -8.45
C TRP A 436 27.05 -1.51 -7.88
N SER A 437 27.38 -2.72 -7.43
CA SER A 437 28.72 -3.06 -6.95
C SER A 437 29.17 -4.37 -7.59
N ILE A 438 30.27 -4.32 -8.34
CA ILE A 438 30.80 -5.47 -9.07
C ILE A 438 32.23 -5.76 -8.64
N GLY A 439 32.52 -7.04 -8.38
CA GLY A 439 33.86 -7.53 -8.12
C GLY A 439 34.71 -7.63 -9.38
N ARG A 440 36.03 -7.50 -9.23
CA ARG A 440 36.98 -7.44 -10.34
C ARG A 440 36.95 -8.68 -11.26
N ASN A 441 36.76 -9.88 -10.70
CA ASN A 441 36.69 -11.12 -11.50
C ASN A 441 35.33 -11.21 -12.21
N MET A 442 34.25 -10.84 -11.53
CA MET A 442 32.91 -10.79 -12.13
C MET A 442 32.82 -9.74 -13.24
N GLU A 443 33.50 -8.59 -13.12
CA GLU A 443 33.54 -7.57 -14.18
C GLU A 443 34.13 -8.11 -15.49
N LEU A 444 35.15 -8.97 -15.40
CA LEU A 444 35.76 -9.62 -16.55
C LEU A 444 34.94 -10.80 -17.10
N MET A 445 34.24 -11.52 -16.20
CA MET A 445 33.53 -12.75 -16.54
C MET A 445 32.09 -12.52 -17.00
N LEU A 446 31.39 -11.54 -16.43
CA LEU A 446 29.97 -11.28 -16.69
C LEU A 446 29.65 -11.13 -18.19
N PRO A 447 30.43 -10.40 -19.02
CA PRO A 447 30.15 -10.30 -20.45
C PRO A 447 30.20 -11.63 -21.21
N GLN A 448 30.89 -12.64 -20.66
CA GLN A 448 30.96 -13.99 -21.24
C GLN A 448 29.77 -14.86 -20.81
N LEU A 449 29.14 -14.52 -19.68
CA LEU A 449 28.02 -15.25 -19.08
C LEU A 449 26.66 -14.67 -19.50
N GLU A 450 26.60 -13.37 -19.76
CA GLU A 450 25.41 -12.63 -20.20
C GLU A 450 24.77 -13.15 -21.50
N PRO A 451 25.50 -13.67 -22.52
CA PRO A 451 24.85 -14.24 -23.70
C PRO A 451 23.94 -15.44 -23.40
N TYR A 452 24.19 -16.15 -22.31
CA TYR A 452 23.33 -17.24 -21.84
C TYR A 452 22.11 -16.72 -21.06
N LEU A 453 22.17 -15.50 -20.55
CA LEU A 453 21.04 -14.81 -19.91
C LEU A 453 20.22 -14.02 -20.94
N PHE A 454 20.84 -13.33 -21.89
CA PHE A 454 20.18 -12.57 -22.95
C PHE A 454 20.50 -13.20 -24.31
N PRO A 455 19.86 -14.32 -24.67
CA PRO A 455 20.12 -14.95 -25.96
C PRO A 455 19.82 -13.96 -27.08
N THR A 456 20.82 -13.64 -27.90
CA THR A 456 20.60 -12.86 -29.11
C THR A 456 19.67 -13.66 -30.01
N GLN A 457 18.49 -13.11 -30.32
CA GLN A 457 17.64 -13.66 -31.36
C GLN A 457 18.39 -13.55 -32.69
N ASN A 458 19.18 -14.58 -33.02
CA ASN A 458 19.58 -14.84 -34.39
C ASN A 458 18.31 -15.26 -35.13
N ILE A 459 17.55 -14.28 -35.61
CA ILE A 459 16.64 -14.52 -36.72
C ILE A 459 17.55 -14.83 -37.91
N THR A 460 17.94 -16.09 -38.02
CA THR A 460 18.56 -16.59 -39.24
C THR A 460 17.47 -16.53 -40.30
N THR A 461 17.48 -15.47 -41.11
CA THR A 461 16.81 -15.41 -42.40
C THR A 461 17.47 -16.40 -43.35
N THR A 462 17.30 -17.70 -43.08
CA THR A 462 17.62 -18.78 -44.00
C THR A 462 16.32 -19.27 -44.63
N ASP A 463 16.19 -18.93 -45.92
CA ASP A 463 15.35 -19.56 -46.93
C ASP A 463 13.83 -19.64 -46.70
N ILE A 464 13.13 -18.53 -46.99
CA ILE A 464 11.74 -18.57 -47.50
C ILE A 464 11.63 -17.94 -48.91
N THR A 465 12.72 -17.46 -49.50
CA THR A 465 12.71 -16.82 -50.84
C THR A 465 12.90 -17.76 -52.02
N LYS A 466 12.69 -19.08 -51.88
CA LYS A 466 12.74 -20.03 -53.00
C LYS A 466 11.74 -21.19 -52.83
N THR A 467 10.45 -20.89 -52.82
CA THR A 467 9.43 -21.89 -53.21
C THR A 467 8.09 -21.30 -53.65
N GLN A 468 8.00 -19.98 -53.87
CA GLN A 468 6.74 -19.33 -54.25
C GLN A 468 6.70 -18.77 -55.68
N ASP A 469 7.82 -18.77 -56.42
CA ASP A 469 7.87 -18.32 -57.82
C ASP A 469 7.60 -19.43 -58.86
N ASP A 470 7.67 -20.71 -58.49
CA ASP A 470 7.46 -21.82 -59.44
C ASP A 470 6.01 -22.39 -59.45
N GLN A 471 5.11 -21.93 -58.57
CA GLN A 471 3.71 -22.40 -58.54
C GLN A 471 2.69 -21.43 -59.16
N HIS A 472 3.07 -20.19 -59.47
CA HIS A 472 2.14 -19.21 -60.08
C HIS A 472 2.16 -19.16 -61.61
N ALA A 473 3.05 -19.89 -62.29
CA ALA A 473 3.15 -19.88 -63.76
C ALA A 473 2.32 -20.96 -64.49
N ALA A 474 1.69 -21.91 -63.79
CA ALA A 474 1.09 -23.09 -64.44
C ALA A 474 -0.46 -23.16 -64.44
N THR A 475 -1.18 -22.24 -63.79
CA THR A 475 -2.63 -22.44 -63.52
C THR A 475 -3.52 -21.25 -63.89
N ALA A 476 -3.21 -20.57 -65.00
CA ALA A 476 -4.10 -19.55 -65.57
C ALA A 476 -4.30 -19.77 -67.09
N LYS A 477 -4.79 -20.95 -67.46
CA LYS A 477 -5.40 -21.23 -68.77
C LYS A 477 -6.52 -22.26 -68.63
N LYS A 478 -7.73 -21.80 -68.31
CA LYS A 478 -8.96 -22.29 -68.95
C LYS A 478 -10.18 -21.44 -68.58
N SER A 479 -10.95 -21.14 -69.62
CA SER A 479 -12.13 -20.30 -69.69
C SER A 479 -13.44 -21.10 -69.56
N LEU A 480 -14.55 -20.35 -69.56
CA LEU A 480 -15.97 -20.70 -69.82
C LEU A 480 -16.68 -21.25 -68.57
N PHE A 481 -17.75 -20.64 -68.03
CA PHE A 481 -18.82 -19.79 -68.57
C PHE A 481 -19.18 -18.67 -67.59
#